data_AF-A0A7C3Q5N1-F1
#
_entry.id   AF-A0A7C3Q5N1-F1
#
_cell.length_a   1.000
_cell.length_b   1.000
_cell.length_c   1.000
_cell.angle_alpha   90.00
_cell.angle_beta   90.00
_cell.angle_gamma   90.00
#
_symmetry.space_group_name_H-M   'P 1'
#
loop_
_entity.id
_entity.type
_entity.pdbx_description
1 polymer ?
#
loop_
_entity_poly.entity_id
_entity_poly.type
_entity_poly.pdbx_seq_one_letter_code
_entity_poly.pdbx_strand_id
1 'polypeptide(L)' 'MESNVVILIKSDPEKSHRPVEAIRIALGLVSGDHQVSILLLDKAPLLLTDRAEDLVDGEDLDRYLSPLKELGQTFYV' A
#
# COMPACT_ATOMS: atom_id res chain seq x y z
N MET A 1 -2.20 13.84 17.81
CA MET A 1 -1.48 14.90 17.10
C MET A 1 -1.54 14.54 15.64
N GLU A 2 -2.25 15.32 14.85
CA GLU A 2 -2.35 15.10 13.41
C GLU A 2 -0.99 15.38 12.75
N SER A 3 -0.60 14.53 11.81
CA SER A 3 0.68 14.61 11.10
C SER A 3 0.46 14.28 9.63
N ASN A 4 1.24 14.92 8.76
CA ASN A 4 1.33 14.56 7.36
C ASN A 4 2.36 13.45 7.21
N VAL A 5 1.92 12.28 6.77
CA VAL A 5 2.77 11.08 6.65
C VAL A 5 2.89 10.68 5.20
N VAL A 6 4.13 10.48 4.76
CA VAL A 6 4.44 9.92 3.44
C VAL A 6 4.93 8.49 3.61
N ILE A 7 4.26 7.55 2.94
CA ILE A 7 4.67 6.16 2.85
C ILE A 7 5.27 5.95 1.46
N LEU A 8 6.57 5.71 1.41
CA LEU A 8 7.30 5.45 0.17
C LEU A 8 7.59 3.95 0.03
N ILE A 9 6.98 3.32 -0.97
CA ILE A 9 7.17 1.91 -1.29
C ILE A 9 8.00 1.81 -2.57
N LYS A 10 9.20 1.24 -2.46
CA LYS A 10 10.12 1.03 -3.61
C LYS A 10 10.54 -0.42 -3.84
N SER A 11 10.29 -1.30 -2.87
CA SER A 11 10.74 -2.69 -2.96
C SER A 11 9.95 -3.45 -4.03
N ASP A 12 10.61 -4.39 -4.71
CA ASP A 12 9.99 -5.25 -5.71
C ASP A 12 9.00 -6.23 -5.03
N PRO A 13 7.69 -6.11 -5.27
CA PRO A 13 6.67 -6.96 -4.64
C PRO A 13 6.71 -8.41 -5.16
N GLU A 14 7.35 -8.68 -6.29
CA GLU A 14 7.57 -10.05 -6.79
C GLU A 14 8.67 -10.78 -6.00
N LYS A 15 9.40 -10.08 -5.12
CA LYS A 15 10.61 -10.61 -4.46
C LYS A 15 10.64 -10.41 -2.94
N SER A 16 9.65 -9.73 -2.37
CA SER A 16 9.67 -9.32 -0.97
C SER A 16 8.26 -9.11 -0.44
N HIS A 17 8.00 -9.52 0.81
CA HIS A 17 6.76 -9.26 1.54
C HIS A 17 6.57 -7.78 1.92
N ARG A 18 7.66 -7.01 1.98
CA ARG A 18 7.65 -5.63 2.49
C ARG A 18 6.64 -4.70 1.83
N PRO A 19 6.40 -4.75 0.51
CA PRO A 19 5.40 -3.91 -0.13
C PRO A 19 3.97 -4.20 0.38
N VAL A 20 3.59 -5.47 0.56
CA VAL A 20 2.28 -5.84 1.11
C VAL A 20 2.16 -5.41 2.58
N GLU A 21 3.22 -5.62 3.38
CA GLU A 21 3.26 -5.12 4.76
C GLU A 21 3.12 -3.59 4.83
N ALA A 22 3.73 -2.86 3.90
CA ALA A 22 3.63 -1.41 3.85
C ALA A 22 2.19 -0.95 3.55
N ILE A 23 1.45 -1.68 2.71
CA ILE A 23 0.02 -1.42 2.49
C ILE A 23 -0.79 -1.68 3.77
N ARG A 24 -0.51 -2.78 4.49
CA ARG A 24 -1.15 -3.06 5.79
C ARG A 24 -0.88 -1.94 6.82
N ILE A 25 0.35 -1.43 6.87
CA ILE A 25 0.72 -0.31 7.74
C ILE A 25 -0.02 0.97 7.32
N ALA A 26 -0.11 1.22 6.02
CA ALA A 26 -0.85 2.37 5.48
C ALA A 26 -2.30 2.36 5.94
N LEU A 27 -2.97 1.20 5.87
CA LEU A 27 -4.34 1.05 6.37
C LEU A 27 -4.46 1.40 7.87
N GLY A 28 -3.51 0.94 8.69
CA GLY A 28 -3.47 1.28 10.11
C GLY A 28 -3.29 2.77 10.38
N LEU A 29 -2.48 3.46 9.57
CA LEU A 29 -2.24 4.90 9.70
C LEU A 29 -3.42 5.75 9.22
N VAL A 30 -4.06 5.36 8.12
CA VAL A 30 -5.26 6.01 7.57
C VAL A 30 -6.46 5.87 8.53
N SER A 31 -6.49 4.82 9.34
CA SER A 31 -7.52 4.60 10.36
C SER A 31 -7.42 5.56 11.57
N GLY A 32 -6.35 6.35 11.67
CA GLY A 32 -6.18 7.40 12.68
C GLY A 32 -6.30 8.82 12.10
N ASP A 33 -6.00 9.84 12.91
CA ASP A 33 -6.13 11.26 12.52
C ASP A 33 -4.95 11.77 11.65
N HIS A 34 -4.36 10.92 10.81
CA HIS A 34 -3.21 11.29 9.98
C HIS A 34 -3.62 11.55 8.52
N GLN A 35 -3.04 12.57 7.90
CA GLN A 35 -3.10 12.71 6.44
C GLN A 35 -1.99 11.86 5.82
N VAL A 36 -2.37 10.79 5.14
CA VAL A 36 -1.42 9.82 4.58
C VAL A 36 -1.36 9.98 3.06
N SER A 37 -0.14 10.03 2.52
CA SER A 37 0.12 9.92 1.07
C SER A 37 0.97 8.69 0.80
N ILE A 38 0.52 7.84 -0.14
CA ILE A 38 1.19 6.59 -0.50
C ILE A 38 1.84 6.77 -1.87
N LEU A 39 3.17 6.70 -1.92
CA LEU A 39 3.96 6.80 -3.14
C LEU A 39 4.54 5.42 -3.47
N LEU A 40 4.26 4.94 -4.68
CA LEU A 40 4.77 3.68 -5.22
C LEU A 40 5.80 4.01 -6.30
N LEU A 41 7.06 3.62 -6.10
CA LEU A 41 8.10 3.79 -7.11
C LEU A 41 8.62 2.44 -7.60
N ASP A 42 9.41 2.49 -8.68
CA ASP A 42 10.04 1.33 -9.29
C ASP A 42 9.00 0.27 -9.65
N LYS A 43 9.09 -0.93 -9.08
CA LYS A 43 8.13 -2.03 -9.31
C LYS A 43 6.95 -2.05 -8.33
N ALA A 44 6.92 -1.17 -7.32
CA ALA A 44 5.82 -1.12 -6.36
C ALA A 44 4.43 -0.86 -6.97
N PRO A 45 4.26 -0.17 -8.13
CA PRO A 45 2.95 -0.02 -8.77
C PRO A 45 2.27 -1.35 -9.13
N LEU A 46 3.00 -2.47 -9.20
CA LEU A 46 2.41 -3.80 -9.39
C LEU A 46 1.38 -4.16 -8.31
N LEU A 47 1.51 -3.59 -7.10
CA LEU A 47 0.52 -3.74 -6.02
C LEU A 47 -0.89 -3.27 -6.43
N LEU A 48 -1.01 -2.36 -7.39
CA LEU A 48 -2.32 -1.82 -7.82
C LEU A 48 -2.90 -2.55 -9.04
N THR A 49 -2.21 -3.57 -9.54
CA THR A 49 -2.62 -4.33 -10.73
C THR A 49 -3.37 -5.60 -10.35
N ASP A 50 -4.07 -6.19 -11.31
CA ASP A 50 -4.80 -7.46 -11.14
C ASP A 50 -3.87 -8.69 -11.09
N ARG A 51 -2.58 -8.52 -10.75
CA ARG A 51 -1.55 -9.57 -10.73
C ARG A 51 -1.14 -9.95 -9.30
N ALA A 52 -2.08 -9.92 -8.36
CA ALA A 52 -1.77 -10.20 -6.96
C ALA A 52 -1.17 -11.61 -6.77
N GLU A 53 -1.58 -12.58 -7.57
CA GLU A 53 -1.09 -13.97 -7.54
C GLU A 53 0.42 -14.11 -7.84
N ASP A 54 1.02 -13.11 -8.50
CA ASP A 54 2.44 -13.09 -8.83
C ASP A 54 3.29 -12.42 -7.74
N LEU A 55 2.66 -11.85 -6.70
CA LEU A 55 3.33 -11.08 -5.66
C LEU A 55 3.58 -11.93 -4.42
N VAL A 56 4.67 -11.63 -3.71
CA VAL A 56 4.90 -12.20 -2.37
C VAL A 56 3.84 -11.66 -1.43
N ASP A 57 3.12 -12.57 -0.76
CA ASP A 57 1.98 -12.30 0.13
C ASP A 57 0.77 -11.63 -0.58
N GLY A 58 0.65 -11.82 -1.89
CA GLY A 58 -0.43 -11.22 -2.68
C GLY A 58 -1.83 -11.71 -2.33
N GLU A 59 -1.95 -12.90 -1.74
CA GLU A 59 -3.23 -13.47 -1.27
C GLU A 59 -3.91 -12.63 -0.17
N ASP A 60 -3.14 -11.82 0.56
CA ASP A 60 -3.64 -10.94 1.61
C ASP A 60 -3.79 -9.48 1.16
N LEU A 61 -3.23 -9.11 -0.01
CA LEU A 61 -3.16 -7.73 -0.48
C LEU A 61 -4.53 -7.07 -0.62
N ASP A 62 -5.52 -7.78 -1.18
CA ASP A 62 -6.88 -7.26 -1.39
C ASP A 62 -7.59 -6.94 -0.07
N ARG A 63 -7.25 -7.65 1.02
CA ARG A 63 -7.80 -7.38 2.36
C ARG A 63 -7.38 -6.01 2.88
N TYR A 64 -6.28 -5.46 2.38
CA TYR A 64 -5.74 -4.17 2.80
C TYR A 64 -6.01 -3.06 1.77
N LEU A 65 -5.94 -3.37 0.46
CA LEU A 65 -6.19 -2.40 -0.60
C LEU A 65 -7.66 -2.00 -0.71
N SER A 66 -8.60 -2.94 -0.56
CA SER A 66 -10.02 -2.64 -0.73
C SER A 66 -10.51 -1.57 0.26
N PRO A 67 -10.21 -1.68 1.57
CA PRO A 67 -10.54 -0.61 2.52
C PRO A 67 -9.89 0.74 2.19
N LEU A 68 -8.63 0.76 1.74
CA LEU A 68 -7.96 2.00 1.35
C LEU A 68 -8.66 2.67 0.15
N LYS A 69 -9.10 1.89 -0.84
CA LYS A 69 -9.88 2.38 -1.98
C LYS A 69 -11.25 2.93 -1.55
N GLU A 70 -11.94 2.22 -0.67
CA GLU A 70 -13.24 2.65 -0.12
C GLU A 70 -13.13 3.96 0.70
N LEU A 71 -12.02 4.15 1.41
CA LEU A 71 -11.70 5.38 2.13
C LEU A 71 -11.25 6.54 1.21
N GLY A 72 -11.19 6.31 -0.11
CA GLY A 72 -10.80 7.32 -1.09
C GLY A 72 -9.30 7.65 -1.08
N GLN A 73 -8.46 6.76 -0.53
CA GLN A 73 -7.02 6.98 -0.46
C GLN A 73 -6.43 7.10 -1.87
N THR A 74 -5.63 8.15 -2.07
CA THR A 74 -4.89 8.36 -3.32
C THR A 74 -3.54 7.64 -3.25
N PHE A 75 -3.22 6.95 -4.34
CA PHE A 75 -1.90 6.36 -4.60
C PHE A 75 -1.21 7.16 -5.69
N TYR A 76 0.03 7.53 -5.45
CA TYR A 76 0.90 8.21 -6.41
C TYR A 76 1.88 7.18 -6.97
N VAL A 77 2.03 7.16 -8.30
CA VAL A 77 2.86 6.21 -9.07
C VAL A 77 3.84 6.96 -9.96
#